data_AF-A0A7C3LJ48-F1
#
_entry.id   AF-A0A7C3LJ48-F1
#
_cell.length_a   1.000
_cell.length_b   1.000
_cell.length_c   1.000
_cell.angle_alpha   90.00
_cell.angle_beta   90.00
_cell.angle_gamma   90.00
#
_symmetry.space_group_name_H-M   'P 1'
#
loop_
_entity.id
_entity.type
_entity.pdbx_description
1 polymer ?
#
loop_
_entity_poly.entity_id
_entity_poly.type
_entity_poly.pdbx_seq_one_letter_code
_entity_poly.pdbx_strand_id
1 'polypeptide(L)'
;MALLASLLVALGGGPLQEAIDRAKAGGTIVVPPGLHRERLRIDKPLTLDGQGRATIDGGGRGTILTVTGVRVVLRGLTFRSSGDSFSQEDAAVRLENAHESVVEDCRLEDVLFGLYVANSSRCHFRRLAIGGKPLPMPRRGDGVRLWYSDDTTLEHIDMADSRDFIIWFARRTSVRNCRVSRSRYGLHYMYCDDNLFENNVFTGNQVGGTIMYSRRITMRGNRFERSRGPSAYGMLLKDADDILAEENEFVDNTRGLYFDNSPQSELASCTLRKNLFALNDAGVSLLSDTRRVRFEANTFADNLSHVEMIGPPDSRKNSWEGNYWSDHVAYDADGDGAGDVPYRPESAYEDLMALHPELALLRFSPSVSALELAGRLFPLTRTDLKLEDAHPAMRPTVRPRAPEPAERNASGAVLGVSAVLALLPALAAAWAGKVLR
;
A
#
# COMPACT_ATOMS: atom_id res chain seq x y z
N MET A 1 -43.46 10.83 -3.00
CA MET A 1 -43.92 11.32 -1.68
C MET A 1 -42.70 11.75 -0.88
N ALA A 2 -42.54 13.05 -0.65
CA ALA A 2 -41.47 13.58 0.18
C ALA A 2 -41.78 13.23 1.65
N LEU A 3 -41.02 12.31 2.26
CA LEU A 3 -41.04 12.12 3.70
C LEU A 3 -40.41 13.37 4.33
N LEU A 4 -41.17 14.12 5.13
CA LEU A 4 -40.60 15.06 6.08
C LEU A 4 -39.71 14.26 7.04
N ALA A 5 -38.39 14.37 6.89
CA ALA A 5 -37.44 13.89 7.87
C ALA A 5 -37.66 14.66 9.17
N SER A 6 -38.14 13.99 10.22
CA SER A 6 -38.25 14.59 11.55
C SER A 6 -36.85 14.86 12.08
N LEU A 7 -36.47 16.14 12.14
CA LEU A 7 -35.22 16.62 12.73
C LEU A 7 -35.37 16.62 14.24
N LEU A 8 -34.60 15.78 14.94
CA LEU A 8 -34.45 15.85 16.38
C LEU A 8 -33.12 16.52 16.67
N VAL A 9 -33.15 17.76 17.17
CA VAL A 9 -31.96 18.33 17.80
C VAL A 9 -31.90 17.73 19.19
N ALA A 10 -30.84 16.98 19.52
CA ALA A 10 -30.64 16.56 20.89
C ALA A 10 -30.42 17.84 21.72
N LEU A 11 -31.40 18.22 22.53
CA LEU A 11 -31.27 19.37 23.43
C LEU A 11 -30.15 19.05 24.43
N GLY A 12 -29.12 19.90 24.46
CA GLY A 12 -27.94 19.69 25.31
C GLY A 12 -28.35 19.48 26.77
N GLY A 13 -27.98 18.33 27.35
CA GLY A 13 -28.22 18.02 28.76
C GLY A 13 -28.52 16.56 29.08
N GLY A 14 -28.90 15.73 28.10
CA GLY A 14 -29.17 14.29 28.29
C GLY A 14 -28.21 13.39 27.50
N PRO A 15 -28.12 12.08 27.84
CA PRO A 15 -27.30 11.11 27.12
C PRO A 15 -27.71 11.01 25.64
N LEU A 16 -26.73 10.96 24.75
CA LEU A 16 -26.94 10.82 23.32
C LEU A 16 -27.64 9.50 22.96
N GLN A 17 -27.38 8.41 23.71
CA GLN A 17 -28.08 7.15 23.51
C GLN A 17 -29.61 7.30 23.65
N GLU A 18 -30.10 8.07 24.62
CA GLU A 18 -31.55 8.26 24.76
C GLU A 18 -32.17 9.01 23.57
N ALA A 19 -31.42 9.94 22.96
CA ALA A 19 -31.87 10.61 21.75
C ALA A 19 -31.98 9.61 20.57
N ILE A 20 -31.03 8.67 20.46
CA ILE A 20 -31.07 7.57 19.49
C ILE A 20 -32.28 6.66 19.74
N ASP A 21 -32.53 6.31 20.99
CA ASP A 21 -33.62 5.42 21.36
C ASP A 21 -34.99 6.03 21.04
N ARG A 22 -35.18 7.33 21.32
CA ARG A 22 -36.41 8.09 21.05
C ARG A 22 -36.61 8.44 19.58
N ALA A 23 -35.54 8.50 18.78
CA ALA A 23 -35.65 8.85 17.38
C ALA A 23 -36.45 7.81 16.59
N LYS A 24 -37.32 8.29 15.70
CA LYS A 24 -38.02 7.44 14.73
C LYS A 24 -37.03 6.88 13.71
N ALA A 25 -37.29 5.68 13.21
CA ALA A 25 -36.52 5.12 12.11
C ALA A 25 -36.54 6.08 10.89
N GLY A 26 -35.39 6.29 10.28
CA GLY A 26 -35.14 7.28 9.22
C GLY A 26 -34.95 8.71 9.73
N GLY A 27 -35.02 8.95 11.05
CA GLY A 27 -34.83 10.26 11.65
C GLY A 27 -33.39 10.76 11.54
N THR A 28 -33.22 12.07 11.76
CA THR A 28 -31.90 12.70 11.86
C THR A 28 -31.71 13.27 13.26
N ILE A 29 -30.58 12.94 13.88
CA ILE A 29 -30.12 13.50 15.14
C ILE A 29 -28.93 14.40 14.85
N VAL A 30 -29.09 15.69 15.15
CA VAL A 30 -27.97 16.63 15.18
C VAL A 30 -27.34 16.57 16.57
N VAL A 31 -26.10 16.11 16.63
CA VAL A 31 -25.34 15.98 17.86
C VAL A 31 -24.83 17.36 18.29
N PRO A 32 -25.09 17.81 19.53
CA PRO A 32 -24.60 19.09 20.01
C PRO A 32 -23.08 19.18 19.91
N PRO A 33 -22.52 20.36 19.58
CA PRO A 33 -21.09 20.59 19.64
C PRO A 33 -20.50 20.23 21.01
N GLY A 34 -19.29 19.66 21.01
CA GLY A 34 -18.56 19.32 22.23
C GLY A 34 -18.30 17.84 22.43
N LEU A 35 -17.90 17.49 23.66
CA LEU A 35 -17.45 16.17 24.05
C LEU A 35 -18.55 15.35 24.72
N HIS A 36 -18.86 14.18 24.15
CA HIS A 36 -19.85 13.22 24.62
C HIS A 36 -19.12 11.94 25.06
N ARG A 37 -19.07 11.67 26.37
CA ARG A 37 -18.40 10.47 26.92
C ARG A 37 -19.35 9.31 27.01
N GLU A 38 -19.61 8.67 25.88
CA GLU A 38 -20.60 7.62 25.74
C GLU A 38 -20.13 6.54 24.78
N ARG A 39 -20.72 5.36 24.92
CA ARG A 39 -20.67 4.31 23.91
C ARG A 39 -22.09 4.10 23.40
N LEU A 40 -22.24 4.07 22.09
CA LEU A 40 -23.53 4.18 21.44
C LEU A 40 -23.88 2.92 20.67
N ARG A 41 -25.18 2.66 20.53
CA ARG A 41 -25.72 1.62 19.67
C ARG A 41 -26.83 2.19 18.78
N ILE A 42 -26.74 1.94 17.48
CA ILE A 42 -27.78 2.28 16.50
C ILE A 42 -28.27 0.99 15.85
N ASP A 43 -29.53 0.64 16.07
CA ASP A 43 -30.17 -0.61 15.62
C ASP A 43 -31.28 -0.39 14.58
N LYS A 44 -31.52 0.85 14.19
CA LYS A 44 -32.56 1.27 13.24
C LYS A 44 -31.97 2.22 12.21
N PRO A 45 -32.58 2.37 11.02
CA PRO A 45 -32.18 3.41 10.06
C PRO A 45 -32.17 4.77 10.75
N LEU A 46 -31.05 5.50 10.68
CA LEU A 46 -30.87 6.74 11.42
C LEU A 46 -29.71 7.54 10.81
N THR A 47 -29.84 8.86 10.80
CA THR A 47 -28.70 9.77 10.54
C THR A 47 -28.21 10.36 11.86
N LEU A 48 -26.93 10.21 12.16
CA LEU A 48 -26.24 10.87 13.27
C LEU A 48 -25.25 11.89 12.68
N ASP A 49 -25.53 13.19 12.89
CA ASP A 49 -24.81 14.29 12.29
C ASP A 49 -24.12 15.15 13.36
N GLY A 50 -22.79 15.13 13.39
CA GLY A 50 -21.97 15.91 14.30
C GLY A 50 -21.62 17.32 13.81
N GLN A 51 -21.98 17.67 12.57
CA GLN A 51 -21.69 18.97 11.93
C GLN A 51 -20.21 19.40 12.03
N GLY A 52 -19.29 18.42 12.11
CA GLY A 52 -17.85 18.65 12.28
C GLY A 52 -17.45 19.20 13.65
N ARG A 53 -18.36 19.20 14.64
CA ARG A 53 -18.16 19.85 15.95
C ARG A 53 -18.44 18.96 17.15
N ALA A 54 -18.89 17.72 16.93
CA ALA A 54 -19.18 16.77 17.99
C ALA A 54 -18.11 15.66 18.07
N THR A 55 -17.70 15.35 19.30
CA THR A 55 -16.76 14.27 19.61
C THR A 55 -17.42 13.24 20.52
N ILE A 56 -17.42 11.97 20.11
CA ILE A 56 -17.86 10.83 20.91
C ILE A 56 -16.61 10.12 21.44
N ASP A 57 -16.49 10.04 22.76
CA ASP A 57 -15.30 9.55 23.46
C ASP A 57 -15.63 8.26 24.21
N GLY A 58 -14.97 7.17 23.81
CA GLY A 58 -15.16 5.84 24.40
C GLY A 58 -14.56 5.68 25.80
N GLY A 59 -13.76 6.64 26.26
CA GLY A 59 -13.11 6.62 27.57
C GLY A 59 -12.02 5.55 27.70
N GLY A 60 -11.44 5.11 26.58
CA GLY A 60 -10.38 4.10 26.55
C GLY A 60 -10.88 2.67 26.82
N ARG A 61 -12.17 2.39 26.65
CA ARG A 61 -12.76 1.07 26.91
C ARG A 61 -13.80 0.72 25.86
N GLY A 62 -13.75 -0.51 25.33
CA GLY A 62 -14.77 -1.03 24.44
C GLY A 62 -14.83 -0.33 23.08
N THR A 63 -15.81 -0.75 22.29
CA THR A 63 -16.20 -0.10 21.03
C THR A 63 -16.98 1.19 21.29
N ILE A 64 -16.69 2.26 20.55
CA ILE A 64 -17.33 3.57 20.75
C ILE A 64 -18.75 3.59 20.17
N LEU A 65 -18.92 3.15 18.92
CA LEU A 65 -20.22 3.06 18.27
C LEU A 65 -20.42 1.71 17.60
N THR A 66 -21.48 1.00 17.97
CA THR A 66 -21.94 -0.23 17.31
C THR A 66 -23.21 0.04 16.50
N VAL A 67 -23.18 -0.28 15.21
CA VAL A 67 -24.29 -0.15 14.29
C VAL A 67 -24.75 -1.54 13.87
N THR A 68 -26.01 -1.87 14.17
CA THR A 68 -26.68 -3.09 13.71
C THR A 68 -27.91 -2.80 12.85
N GLY A 69 -28.26 -1.53 12.69
CA GLY A 69 -29.33 -1.09 11.80
C GLY A 69 -28.85 -0.96 10.35
N VAL A 70 -29.73 -1.26 9.40
CA VAL A 70 -29.50 -0.98 7.97
C VAL A 70 -29.73 0.49 7.64
N ARG A 71 -29.05 1.02 6.62
CA ARG A 71 -29.21 2.41 6.14
C ARG A 71 -28.95 3.45 7.22
N VAL A 72 -27.88 3.25 7.99
CA VAL A 72 -27.41 4.23 8.98
C VAL A 72 -26.42 5.17 8.32
N VAL A 73 -26.55 6.46 8.60
CA VAL A 73 -25.65 7.51 8.11
C VAL A 73 -24.95 8.14 9.31
N LEU A 74 -23.62 8.08 9.31
CA LEU A 74 -22.78 8.76 10.28
C LEU A 74 -22.02 9.86 9.55
N ARG A 75 -22.16 11.11 10.00
CA ARG A 75 -21.47 12.23 9.32
C ARG A 75 -20.92 13.28 10.25
N GLY A 76 -19.74 13.81 9.93
CA GLY A 76 -19.20 14.99 10.62
C GLY A 76 -18.89 14.74 12.11
N LEU A 77 -18.52 13.52 12.48
CA LEU A 77 -18.27 13.11 13.87
C LEU A 77 -16.79 12.80 14.09
N THR A 78 -16.28 13.16 15.26
CA THR A 78 -15.01 12.60 15.77
C THR A 78 -15.32 11.49 16.75
N PHE A 79 -14.76 10.30 16.53
CA PHE A 79 -14.75 9.19 17.47
C PHE A 79 -13.35 9.06 18.05
N ARG A 80 -13.21 9.04 19.38
CA ARG A 80 -11.89 8.95 20.00
C ARG A 80 -11.80 8.01 21.19
N SER A 81 -10.59 7.51 21.42
CA SER A 81 -10.25 6.72 22.61
C SER A 81 -11.10 5.45 22.75
N SER A 82 -11.01 4.57 21.74
CA SER A 82 -11.54 3.20 21.87
C SER A 82 -10.79 2.44 22.97
N GLY A 83 -11.30 1.27 23.35
CA GLY A 83 -10.53 0.31 24.12
C GLY A 83 -9.33 -0.26 23.35
N ASP A 84 -8.56 -1.11 24.04
CA ASP A 84 -7.33 -1.73 23.55
C ASP A 84 -7.39 -3.28 23.56
N SER A 85 -8.59 -3.86 23.67
CA SER A 85 -8.76 -5.31 23.64
C SER A 85 -8.73 -5.86 22.21
N PHE A 86 -7.74 -6.70 21.91
CA PHE A 86 -7.69 -7.48 20.66
C PHE A 86 -8.71 -8.61 20.61
N SER A 87 -9.08 -9.20 21.75
CA SER A 87 -10.03 -10.31 21.79
C SER A 87 -11.46 -9.83 21.55
N GLN A 88 -11.79 -8.63 22.03
CA GLN A 88 -13.09 -8.00 21.78
C GLN A 88 -13.08 -7.13 20.53
N GLU A 89 -11.89 -6.87 19.98
CA GLU A 89 -11.66 -6.06 18.79
C GLU A 89 -12.32 -4.68 18.94
N ASP A 90 -11.94 -3.99 20.02
CA ASP A 90 -12.47 -2.69 20.41
C ASP A 90 -12.28 -1.66 19.29
N ALA A 91 -13.40 -1.16 18.75
CA ALA A 91 -13.40 -0.34 17.55
C ALA A 91 -13.92 1.09 17.79
N ALA A 92 -13.57 2.00 16.89
CA ALA A 92 -14.20 3.32 16.86
C ALA A 92 -15.64 3.22 16.35
N VAL A 93 -15.79 2.63 15.17
CA VAL A 93 -17.08 2.43 14.53
C VAL A 93 -17.15 0.98 14.05
N ARG A 94 -18.14 0.25 14.57
CA ARG A 94 -18.38 -1.15 14.24
C ARG A 94 -19.73 -1.31 13.56
N LEU A 95 -19.75 -1.84 12.35
CA LEU A 95 -20.94 -2.20 11.60
C LEU A 95 -21.09 -3.71 11.60
N GLU A 96 -22.25 -4.22 12.02
CA GLU A 96 -22.58 -5.65 12.05
C GLU A 96 -23.96 -5.86 11.44
N ASN A 97 -24.03 -6.49 10.26
CA ASN A 97 -25.27 -6.63 9.49
C ASN A 97 -25.93 -5.29 9.11
N ALA A 98 -25.13 -4.23 9.01
CA ALA A 98 -25.56 -2.86 8.80
C ALA A 98 -25.47 -2.46 7.32
N HIS A 99 -26.18 -3.19 6.45
CA HIS A 99 -26.16 -2.96 5.01
C HIS A 99 -26.56 -1.54 4.60
N GLU A 100 -26.06 -1.09 3.45
CA GLU A 100 -26.43 0.19 2.83
C GLU A 100 -26.16 1.41 3.74
N SER A 101 -25.18 1.28 4.63
CA SER A 101 -24.78 2.35 5.55
C SER A 101 -23.71 3.25 4.95
N VAL A 102 -23.70 4.50 5.41
CA VAL A 102 -22.75 5.53 4.97
C VAL A 102 -22.00 6.07 6.18
N VAL A 103 -20.67 6.12 6.12
CA VAL A 103 -19.84 6.85 7.09
C VAL A 103 -19.02 7.86 6.31
N GLU A 104 -19.23 9.14 6.62
CA GLU A 104 -18.60 10.22 5.85
C GLU A 104 -18.12 11.39 6.71
N ASP A 105 -17.05 12.05 6.29
CA ASP A 105 -16.57 13.27 6.96
C ASP A 105 -16.28 13.05 8.46
N CYS A 106 -15.81 11.85 8.82
CA CYS A 106 -15.56 11.45 10.20
C CYS A 106 -14.06 11.32 10.50
N ARG A 107 -13.70 11.52 11.77
CA ARG A 107 -12.34 11.31 12.29
C ARG A 107 -12.36 10.21 13.35
N LEU A 108 -11.44 9.26 13.25
CA LEU A 108 -11.26 8.15 14.19
C LEU A 108 -9.87 8.29 14.80
N GLU A 109 -9.77 8.66 16.07
CA GLU A 109 -8.52 9.10 16.71
C GLU A 109 -8.22 8.26 17.96
N ASP A 110 -6.97 7.83 18.17
CA ASP A 110 -6.59 7.00 19.32
C ASP A 110 -7.43 5.70 19.40
N VAL A 111 -7.49 4.99 18.25
CA VAL A 111 -8.35 3.81 18.08
C VAL A 111 -7.51 2.54 17.87
N LEU A 112 -7.94 1.42 18.47
CA LEU A 112 -7.31 0.13 18.23
C LEU A 112 -7.76 -0.40 16.86
N PHE A 113 -9.07 -0.63 16.70
CA PHE A 113 -9.70 -0.83 15.41
C PHE A 113 -10.43 0.45 14.99
N GLY A 114 -10.19 0.94 13.78
CA GLY A 114 -10.85 2.17 13.32
C GLY A 114 -12.28 1.90 12.86
N LEU A 115 -12.41 1.59 11.58
CA LEU A 115 -13.66 1.20 10.95
C LEU A 115 -13.71 -0.32 10.82
N TYR A 116 -14.52 -0.96 11.66
CA TYR A 116 -14.76 -2.39 11.64
C TYR A 116 -16.10 -2.68 10.96
N VAL A 117 -16.11 -3.47 9.89
CA VAL A 117 -17.31 -3.74 9.10
C VAL A 117 -17.44 -5.24 8.88
N ALA A 118 -18.44 -5.86 9.51
CA ALA A 118 -18.76 -7.26 9.36
C ALA A 118 -20.15 -7.45 8.73
N ASN A 119 -20.19 -8.32 7.72
CA ASN A 119 -21.41 -8.74 7.05
C ASN A 119 -22.31 -7.57 6.62
N SER A 120 -21.72 -6.50 6.08
CA SER A 120 -22.41 -5.24 5.80
C SER A 120 -22.12 -4.76 4.38
N SER A 121 -22.75 -5.41 3.40
CA SER A 121 -22.61 -5.08 1.98
C SER A 121 -23.29 -3.76 1.56
N ARG A 122 -22.92 -3.26 0.38
CA ARG A 122 -23.45 -2.03 -0.24
C ARG A 122 -23.21 -0.77 0.60
N CYS A 123 -22.16 -0.76 1.42
CA CYS A 123 -21.81 0.40 2.23
C CYS A 123 -20.93 1.40 1.46
N HIS A 124 -20.95 2.65 1.92
CA HIS A 124 -20.09 3.70 1.39
C HIS A 124 -19.34 4.41 2.51
N PHE A 125 -18.01 4.37 2.45
CA PHE A 125 -17.13 4.98 3.43
C PHE A 125 -16.28 6.03 2.73
N ARG A 126 -16.42 7.31 3.13
CA ARG A 126 -15.76 8.39 2.41
C ARG A 126 -15.23 9.53 3.27
N ARG A 127 -14.10 10.11 2.89
CA ARG A 127 -13.50 11.27 3.60
C ARG A 127 -13.33 10.97 5.09
N LEU A 128 -12.62 9.89 5.39
CA LEU A 128 -12.34 9.44 6.75
C LEU A 128 -10.88 9.70 7.08
N ALA A 129 -10.60 10.24 8.26
CA ALA A 129 -9.25 10.30 8.82
C ALA A 129 -9.14 9.30 9.97
N ILE A 130 -8.17 8.38 9.91
CA ILE A 130 -8.03 7.26 10.83
C ILE A 130 -6.62 7.23 11.41
N GLY A 131 -6.50 7.44 12.72
CA GLY A 131 -5.24 7.42 13.47
C GLY A 131 -5.28 6.39 14.60
N GLY A 132 -4.36 5.42 14.53
CA GLY A 132 -4.27 4.35 15.52
C GLY A 132 -3.73 4.80 16.88
N LYS A 133 -3.87 3.92 17.89
CA LYS A 133 -3.22 4.11 19.21
C LYS A 133 -1.69 4.17 19.07
N PRO A 134 -0.97 4.89 19.95
CA PRO A 134 0.49 4.98 19.96
C PRO A 134 1.13 3.68 20.50
N LEU A 135 0.97 2.59 19.74
CA LEU A 135 1.43 1.25 20.05
C LEU A 135 2.50 0.81 19.05
N PRO A 136 3.43 -0.09 19.44
CA PRO A 136 4.34 -0.71 18.48
C PRO A 136 3.56 -1.53 17.45
N MET A 137 4.07 -1.63 16.22
CA MET A 137 3.37 -2.22 15.07
C MET A 137 2.65 -3.57 15.36
N PRO A 138 3.25 -4.55 16.06
CA PRO A 138 2.57 -5.83 16.34
C PRO A 138 1.34 -5.72 17.25
N ARG A 139 1.24 -4.63 18.03
CA ARG A 139 0.15 -4.33 18.96
C ARG A 139 -0.85 -3.31 18.42
N ARG A 140 -0.67 -2.78 17.21
CA ARG A 140 -1.68 -1.94 16.57
C ARG A 140 -2.83 -2.81 16.05
N GLY A 141 -4.06 -2.30 16.10
CA GLY A 141 -5.20 -2.93 15.44
C GLY A 141 -5.38 -2.41 14.02
N ASP A 142 -6.38 -2.91 13.31
CA ASP A 142 -6.60 -2.57 11.91
C ASP A 142 -7.35 -1.24 11.81
N GLY A 143 -6.84 -0.30 11.02
CA GLY A 143 -7.50 0.99 10.87
C GLY A 143 -8.79 0.86 10.06
N VAL A 144 -8.77 -0.01 9.04
CA VAL A 144 -9.98 -0.45 8.33
C VAL A 144 -9.97 -1.97 8.28
N ARG A 145 -11.10 -2.58 8.66
CA ARG A 145 -11.35 -4.01 8.52
C ARG A 145 -12.71 -4.22 7.89
N LEU A 146 -12.73 -4.76 6.67
CA LEU A 146 -13.93 -5.14 5.94
C LEU A 146 -14.01 -6.67 5.83
N TRP A 147 -15.10 -7.26 6.31
CA TRP A 147 -15.27 -8.71 6.40
C TRP A 147 -16.64 -9.14 5.86
N TYR A 148 -16.68 -10.08 4.91
CA TYR A 148 -17.91 -10.56 4.24
C TYR A 148 -18.84 -9.42 3.78
N SER A 149 -18.28 -8.38 3.15
CA SER A 149 -19.03 -7.16 2.82
C SER A 149 -18.81 -6.76 1.38
N ASP A 150 -19.64 -7.32 0.52
CA ASP A 150 -19.62 -7.09 -0.93
C ASP A 150 -20.08 -5.67 -1.32
N ASP A 151 -19.78 -5.28 -2.57
CA ASP A 151 -20.34 -4.08 -3.20
C ASP A 151 -20.07 -2.79 -2.41
N THR A 152 -18.94 -2.74 -1.71
CA THR A 152 -18.59 -1.64 -0.80
C THR A 152 -17.58 -0.70 -1.43
N THR A 153 -17.82 0.61 -1.30
CA THR A 153 -16.87 1.63 -1.77
C THR A 153 -16.18 2.31 -0.60
N LEU A 154 -14.86 2.43 -0.68
CA LEU A 154 -13.99 3.13 0.26
C LEU A 154 -13.22 4.20 -0.51
N GLU A 155 -13.53 5.47 -0.29
CA GLU A 155 -12.94 6.57 -1.04
C GLU A 155 -12.40 7.68 -0.13
N HIS A 156 -11.27 8.28 -0.49
CA HIS A 156 -10.71 9.41 0.28
C HIS A 156 -10.48 9.09 1.77
N ILE A 157 -9.95 7.89 2.06
CA ILE A 157 -9.54 7.52 3.42
C ILE A 157 -8.09 7.92 3.61
N ASP A 158 -7.81 8.69 4.65
CA ASP A 158 -6.46 8.98 5.13
C ASP A 158 -6.20 8.17 6.41
N MET A 159 -5.39 7.12 6.30
CA MET A 159 -5.08 6.22 7.40
C MET A 159 -3.60 6.29 7.75
N ALA A 160 -3.31 6.52 9.02
CA ALA A 160 -1.96 6.52 9.54
C ALA A 160 -1.85 5.73 10.84
N ASP A 161 -0.64 5.24 11.09
CA ASP A 161 -0.25 4.68 12.38
C ASP A 161 -1.15 3.53 12.87
N SER A 162 -1.69 2.76 11.93
CA SER A 162 -2.53 1.59 12.16
C SER A 162 -1.77 0.33 11.77
N ARG A 163 -2.36 -0.86 11.97
CA ARG A 163 -1.74 -2.11 11.51
C ARG A 163 -2.04 -2.34 10.04
N ASP A 164 -3.29 -2.60 9.69
CA ASP A 164 -3.69 -2.94 8.33
C ASP A 164 -4.91 -2.15 7.85
N PHE A 165 -4.98 -1.93 6.53
CA PHE A 165 -6.24 -1.76 5.81
C PHE A 165 -6.59 -3.11 5.18
N ILE A 166 -7.38 -3.91 5.88
CA ILE A 166 -7.68 -5.29 5.49
C ILE A 166 -9.10 -5.43 4.95
N ILE A 167 -9.22 -6.14 3.83
CA ILE A 167 -10.49 -6.55 3.23
C ILE A 167 -10.43 -8.07 3.04
N TRP A 168 -11.41 -8.76 3.61
CA TRP A 168 -11.45 -10.21 3.69
C TRP A 168 -12.82 -10.75 3.23
N PHE A 169 -12.78 -11.70 2.29
CA PHE A 169 -13.96 -12.37 1.75
C PHE A 169 -15.01 -11.39 1.18
N ALA A 170 -14.57 -10.41 0.42
CA ALA A 170 -15.43 -9.41 -0.19
C ALA A 170 -15.19 -9.30 -1.70
N ARG A 171 -16.27 -9.09 -2.45
CA ARG A 171 -16.24 -8.92 -3.90
C ARG A 171 -16.81 -7.58 -4.33
N ARG A 172 -16.41 -7.11 -5.51
CA ARG A 172 -16.92 -5.86 -6.11
C ARG A 172 -16.73 -4.66 -5.18
N THR A 173 -15.64 -4.69 -4.42
CA THR A 173 -15.19 -3.57 -3.60
C THR A 173 -14.37 -2.60 -4.43
N SER A 174 -14.42 -1.33 -4.05
CA SER A 174 -13.59 -0.32 -4.67
C SER A 174 -12.89 0.56 -3.65
N VAL A 175 -11.56 0.63 -3.73
CA VAL A 175 -10.71 1.46 -2.87
C VAL A 175 -10.08 2.57 -3.73
N ARG A 176 -10.49 3.82 -3.53
CA ARG A 176 -10.10 4.92 -4.44
C ARG A 176 -9.60 6.16 -3.71
N ASN A 177 -8.56 6.79 -4.25
CA ASN A 177 -8.08 8.09 -3.75
C ASN A 177 -7.74 8.08 -2.25
N CYS A 178 -7.32 6.94 -1.70
CA CYS A 178 -6.94 6.77 -0.30
C CYS A 178 -5.44 7.00 -0.12
N ARG A 179 -5.06 7.46 1.07
CA ARG A 179 -3.67 7.56 1.54
C ARG A 179 -3.50 6.66 2.74
N VAL A 180 -2.50 5.79 2.72
CA VAL A 180 -2.17 4.93 3.84
C VAL A 180 -0.69 5.01 4.13
N SER A 181 -0.34 5.32 5.37
CA SER A 181 1.05 5.50 5.77
C SER A 181 1.41 4.86 7.10
N ARG A 182 2.70 4.54 7.27
CA ARG A 182 3.29 4.04 8.53
C ARG A 182 2.51 2.87 9.14
N SER A 183 1.98 1.99 8.28
CA SER A 183 1.21 0.80 8.65
C SER A 183 1.95 -0.46 8.23
N ARG A 184 1.49 -1.63 8.66
CA ARG A 184 2.05 -2.91 8.21
C ARG A 184 1.63 -3.18 6.77
N TYR A 185 0.33 -3.36 6.54
CA TYR A 185 -0.22 -3.53 5.19
C TYR A 185 -1.01 -2.28 4.79
N GLY A 186 -0.54 -1.59 3.74
CA GLY A 186 -1.23 -0.42 3.21
C GLY A 186 -2.59 -0.77 2.59
N LEU A 187 -2.67 -1.88 1.87
CA LEU A 187 -3.90 -2.56 1.47
C LEU A 187 -3.67 -4.07 1.58
N HIS A 188 -4.64 -4.81 2.11
CA HIS A 188 -4.56 -6.26 2.22
C HIS A 188 -5.87 -6.90 1.75
N TYR A 189 -5.84 -7.51 0.57
CA TYR A 189 -6.92 -8.36 0.08
C TYR A 189 -6.64 -9.83 0.41
N MET A 190 -7.60 -10.48 1.06
CA MET A 190 -7.57 -11.91 1.35
C MET A 190 -8.87 -12.57 0.89
N TYR A 191 -8.80 -13.44 -0.12
CA TYR A 191 -9.99 -14.07 -0.75
C TYR A 191 -11.01 -13.07 -1.30
N CYS A 192 -10.54 -12.06 -2.02
CA CYS A 192 -11.33 -10.93 -2.48
C CYS A 192 -11.30 -10.84 -4.00
N ASP A 193 -12.30 -11.39 -4.67
CA ASP A 193 -12.40 -11.40 -6.13
C ASP A 193 -13.09 -10.15 -6.70
N ASP A 194 -12.82 -9.81 -7.96
CA ASP A 194 -13.57 -8.79 -8.71
C ASP A 194 -13.46 -7.38 -8.09
N ASN A 195 -12.25 -6.95 -7.74
CA ASN A 195 -12.02 -5.68 -7.02
C ASN A 195 -11.19 -4.68 -7.82
N LEU A 196 -11.40 -3.40 -7.49
CA LEU A 196 -10.69 -2.27 -8.07
C LEU A 196 -10.03 -1.45 -6.97
N PHE A 197 -8.72 -1.24 -7.05
CA PHE A 197 -8.06 -0.20 -6.26
C PHE A 197 -7.30 0.78 -7.15
N GLU A 198 -7.68 2.06 -7.03
CA GLU A 198 -7.34 3.09 -7.99
C GLU A 198 -6.88 4.40 -7.34
N ASN A 199 -5.83 5.02 -7.88
CA ASN A 199 -5.35 6.35 -7.47
C ASN A 199 -5.02 6.45 -5.97
N ASN A 200 -4.58 5.36 -5.35
CA ASN A 200 -4.21 5.34 -3.93
C ASN A 200 -2.72 5.60 -3.74
N VAL A 201 -2.36 6.08 -2.54
CA VAL A 201 -0.97 6.33 -2.13
C VAL A 201 -0.66 5.52 -0.89
N PHE A 202 0.29 4.60 -1.01
CA PHE A 202 0.80 3.76 0.08
C PHE A 202 2.26 4.12 0.34
N THR A 203 2.56 4.80 1.45
CA THR A 203 3.89 5.37 1.70
C THR A 203 4.45 5.00 3.07
N GLY A 204 5.68 4.48 3.11
CA GLY A 204 6.36 4.11 4.36
C GLY A 204 5.62 3.01 5.14
N ASN A 205 4.89 2.15 4.44
CA ASN A 205 4.30 0.95 5.00
C ASN A 205 5.34 -0.18 4.99
N GLN A 206 5.18 -1.20 5.83
CA GLN A 206 6.03 -2.39 5.70
C GLN A 206 5.79 -3.07 4.34
N VAL A 207 4.53 -3.19 3.95
CA VAL A 207 4.10 -3.65 2.63
C VAL A 207 3.06 -2.67 2.11
N GLY A 208 3.31 -2.08 0.95
CA GLY A 208 2.42 -1.06 0.37
C GLY A 208 1.04 -1.62 0.02
N GLY A 209 1.00 -2.80 -0.62
CA GLY A 209 -0.22 -3.57 -0.82
C GLY A 209 0.04 -5.06 -0.91
N THR A 210 -0.97 -5.88 -0.64
CA THR A 210 -0.91 -7.33 -0.83
C THR A 210 -2.23 -7.87 -1.36
N ILE A 211 -2.15 -8.76 -2.35
CA ILE A 211 -3.27 -9.50 -2.91
C ILE A 211 -3.00 -10.98 -2.66
N MET A 212 -3.87 -11.62 -1.88
CA MET A 212 -3.74 -13.02 -1.48
C MET A 212 -4.99 -13.80 -1.87
N TYR A 213 -4.81 -14.93 -2.56
CA TYR A 213 -5.87 -15.90 -2.85
C TYR A 213 -7.08 -15.31 -3.58
N SER A 214 -6.83 -14.41 -4.53
CA SER A 214 -7.84 -13.54 -5.12
C SER A 214 -7.69 -13.49 -6.63
N ARG A 215 -8.79 -13.26 -7.36
CA ARG A 215 -8.72 -13.12 -8.82
C ARG A 215 -9.51 -11.95 -9.40
N ARG A 216 -9.15 -11.55 -10.61
CA ARG A 216 -9.79 -10.45 -11.36
C ARG A 216 -9.69 -9.14 -10.60
N ILE A 217 -8.46 -8.71 -10.35
CA ILE A 217 -8.16 -7.46 -9.64
C ILE A 217 -7.54 -6.46 -10.59
N THR A 218 -8.11 -5.25 -10.60
CA THR A 218 -7.54 -4.12 -11.33
C THR A 218 -6.86 -3.16 -10.36
N MET A 219 -5.58 -2.89 -10.60
CA MET A 219 -4.81 -1.87 -9.91
C MET A 219 -4.38 -0.78 -10.89
N ARG A 220 -4.92 0.42 -10.70
CA ARG A 220 -4.69 1.54 -11.63
C ARG A 220 -4.22 2.81 -10.94
N GLY A 221 -3.17 3.45 -11.44
CA GLY A 221 -2.80 4.79 -11.00
C GLY A 221 -2.33 4.86 -9.53
N ASN A 222 -2.00 3.73 -8.90
CA ASN A 222 -1.61 3.70 -7.50
C ASN A 222 -0.11 3.98 -7.35
N ARG A 223 0.27 4.48 -6.17
CA ARG A 223 1.63 4.79 -5.81
C ARG A 223 2.06 4.01 -4.57
N PHE A 224 3.14 3.25 -4.70
CA PHE A 224 3.74 2.43 -3.66
C PHE A 224 5.15 2.92 -3.39
N GLU A 225 5.34 3.54 -2.23
CA GLU A 225 6.55 4.29 -1.91
C GLU A 225 7.17 3.85 -0.60
N ARG A 226 8.50 3.76 -0.58
CA ARG A 226 9.29 3.70 0.66
C ARG A 226 8.97 2.50 1.54
N SER A 227 8.53 1.38 0.95
CA SER A 227 8.42 0.10 1.66
C SER A 227 9.81 -0.51 1.78
N ARG A 228 10.49 -0.23 2.88
CA ARG A 228 11.89 -0.61 3.12
C ARG A 228 12.02 -1.61 4.28
N GLY A 229 12.82 -2.65 4.07
CA GLY A 229 13.14 -3.67 5.08
C GLY A 229 13.22 -5.08 4.50
N PRO A 230 13.70 -6.08 5.28
CA PRO A 230 13.97 -7.43 4.77
C PRO A 230 12.77 -8.16 4.16
N SER A 231 11.56 -7.86 4.65
CA SER A 231 10.29 -8.42 4.19
C SER A 231 9.33 -7.31 3.74
N ALA A 232 9.88 -6.27 3.11
CA ALA A 232 9.11 -5.13 2.64
C ALA A 232 8.94 -5.14 1.11
N TYR A 233 7.73 -4.80 0.67
CA TYR A 233 7.35 -4.80 -0.75
C TYR A 233 6.51 -3.57 -1.07
N GLY A 234 6.63 -3.01 -2.26
CA GLY A 234 5.65 -2.07 -2.78
C GLY A 234 4.30 -2.78 -2.94
N MET A 235 4.29 -3.92 -3.62
CA MET A 235 3.14 -4.82 -3.74
C MET A 235 3.57 -6.29 -3.69
N LEU A 236 2.79 -7.12 -3.00
CA LEU A 236 2.90 -8.58 -3.02
C LEU A 236 1.69 -9.18 -3.72
N LEU A 237 1.93 -10.07 -4.69
CA LEU A 237 0.93 -10.93 -5.29
C LEU A 237 1.21 -12.36 -4.84
N LYS A 238 0.26 -12.96 -4.11
CA LYS A 238 0.35 -14.33 -3.64
C LYS A 238 -0.88 -15.12 -4.04
N ASP A 239 -0.68 -16.19 -4.79
CA ASP A 239 -1.76 -17.05 -5.26
C ASP A 239 -2.90 -16.22 -5.91
N ALA A 240 -2.51 -15.29 -6.79
CA ALA A 240 -3.38 -14.27 -7.36
C ALA A 240 -3.48 -14.40 -8.89
N ASP A 241 -4.70 -14.44 -9.40
CA ASP A 241 -5.01 -14.71 -10.82
C ASP A 241 -5.67 -13.51 -11.50
N ASP A 242 -5.50 -13.38 -12.82
CA ASP A 242 -6.20 -12.39 -13.64
C ASP A 242 -6.02 -10.95 -13.13
N ILE A 243 -4.76 -10.57 -12.89
CA ILE A 243 -4.39 -9.25 -12.38
C ILE A 243 -4.08 -8.31 -13.54
N LEU A 244 -4.72 -7.15 -13.54
CA LEU A 244 -4.37 -6.02 -14.41
C LEU A 244 -3.74 -4.93 -13.56
N ALA A 245 -2.45 -4.68 -13.77
CA ALA A 245 -1.71 -3.58 -13.16
C ALA A 245 -1.34 -2.55 -14.22
N GLU A 246 -1.97 -1.39 -14.17
CA GLU A 246 -1.76 -0.33 -15.15
C GLU A 246 -1.45 1.03 -14.52
N GLU A 247 -0.48 1.76 -15.08
CA GLU A 247 -0.21 3.15 -14.69
C GLU A 247 0.14 3.33 -13.20
N ASN A 248 0.67 2.28 -12.55
CA ASN A 248 1.10 2.35 -11.15
C ASN A 248 2.57 2.78 -11.04
N GLU A 249 2.91 3.39 -9.91
CA GLU A 249 4.26 3.85 -9.58
C GLU A 249 4.78 3.07 -8.35
N PHE A 250 5.88 2.33 -8.53
CA PHE A 250 6.60 1.62 -7.48
C PHE A 250 7.96 2.28 -7.29
N VAL A 251 8.10 3.09 -6.25
CA VAL A 251 9.26 3.97 -6.06
C VAL A 251 9.93 3.74 -4.71
N ASP A 252 11.26 3.59 -4.71
CA ASP A 252 12.05 3.56 -3.47
C ASP A 252 11.64 2.42 -2.52
N ASN A 253 11.33 1.23 -3.05
CA ASN A 253 11.00 0.03 -2.26
C ASN A 253 12.15 -0.97 -2.26
N THR A 254 12.20 -1.85 -1.24
CA THR A 254 13.12 -3.00 -1.27
C THR A 254 12.81 -3.91 -2.46
N ARG A 255 11.52 -4.20 -2.70
CA ARG A 255 11.05 -4.78 -3.96
C ARG A 255 9.84 -4.00 -4.41
N GLY A 256 9.80 -3.53 -5.66
CA GLY A 256 8.66 -2.79 -6.19
C GLY A 256 7.41 -3.67 -6.22
N LEU A 257 7.47 -4.76 -6.99
CA LEU A 257 6.40 -5.76 -7.09
C LEU A 257 6.98 -7.17 -6.96
N TYR A 258 6.42 -7.98 -6.07
CA TYR A 258 6.85 -9.35 -5.83
C TYR A 258 5.74 -10.35 -6.18
N PHE A 259 6.07 -11.32 -7.03
CA PHE A 259 5.19 -12.41 -7.41
C PHE A 259 5.56 -13.70 -6.67
N ASP A 260 4.57 -14.27 -5.98
CA ASP A 260 4.58 -15.56 -5.33
C ASP A 260 3.43 -16.40 -5.89
N ASN A 261 3.75 -17.42 -6.71
CA ASN A 261 2.78 -18.32 -7.33
C ASN A 261 1.58 -17.58 -7.98
N SER A 262 1.85 -16.51 -8.72
CA SER A 262 0.83 -15.63 -9.30
C SER A 262 1.18 -15.34 -10.77
N PRO A 263 0.36 -15.73 -11.76
CA PRO A 263 -0.85 -16.53 -11.68
C PRO A 263 -0.63 -17.95 -11.15
N GLN A 264 -1.57 -18.43 -10.34
CA GLN A 264 -1.62 -19.77 -9.80
C GLN A 264 -2.33 -20.73 -10.77
N SER A 265 -3.48 -20.31 -11.33
CA SER A 265 -4.29 -21.15 -12.22
C SER A 265 -3.66 -21.30 -13.61
N GLU A 266 -3.83 -22.47 -14.24
CA GLU A 266 -3.19 -22.80 -15.53
C GLU A 266 -3.59 -21.87 -16.69
N LEU A 267 -4.84 -21.41 -16.68
CA LEU A 267 -5.40 -20.53 -17.73
C LEU A 267 -5.39 -19.05 -17.34
N ALA A 268 -5.01 -18.72 -16.11
CA ALA A 268 -4.97 -17.34 -15.64
C ALA A 268 -3.73 -16.61 -16.14
N SER A 269 -3.81 -15.28 -16.23
CA SER A 269 -2.69 -14.44 -16.66
C SER A 269 -2.61 -13.15 -15.85
N CYS A 270 -1.45 -12.52 -15.81
CA CYS A 270 -1.30 -11.18 -15.25
C CYS A 270 -0.77 -10.24 -16.34
N THR A 271 -1.25 -9.00 -16.37
CA THR A 271 -0.79 -7.98 -17.32
C THR A 271 -0.34 -6.75 -16.56
N LEU A 272 0.91 -6.37 -16.78
CA LEU A 272 1.54 -5.17 -16.24
C LEU A 272 1.81 -4.24 -17.41
N ARG A 273 1.07 -3.13 -17.48
CA ARG A 273 1.24 -2.17 -18.56
C ARG A 273 1.45 -0.74 -18.09
N LYS A 274 2.38 -0.02 -18.70
CA LYS A 274 2.62 1.40 -18.39
C LYS A 274 2.86 1.67 -16.91
N ASN A 275 3.47 0.74 -16.17
CA ASN A 275 3.87 0.99 -14.78
C ASN A 275 5.27 1.60 -14.74
N LEU A 276 5.56 2.34 -13.68
CA LEU A 276 6.88 2.85 -13.36
C LEU A 276 7.46 2.05 -12.19
N PHE A 277 8.64 1.48 -12.39
CA PHE A 277 9.47 0.89 -11.34
C PHE A 277 10.74 1.72 -11.24
N ALA A 278 10.89 2.50 -10.17
CA ALA A 278 12.04 3.38 -10.02
C ALA A 278 12.71 3.32 -8.65
N LEU A 279 14.04 3.40 -8.61
CA LEU A 279 14.83 3.52 -7.37
C LEU A 279 14.61 2.37 -6.36
N ASN A 280 14.12 1.22 -6.81
CA ASN A 280 13.93 0.05 -5.97
C ASN A 280 15.22 -0.77 -5.88
N ASP A 281 15.39 -1.59 -4.83
CA ASP A 281 16.50 -2.57 -4.84
C ASP A 281 16.24 -3.64 -5.91
N ALA A 282 14.99 -4.12 -6.01
CA ALA A 282 14.51 -4.82 -7.20
C ALA A 282 13.21 -4.17 -7.72
N GLY A 283 13.12 -3.88 -9.02
CA GLY A 283 11.90 -3.36 -9.64
C GLY A 283 10.76 -4.37 -9.55
N VAL A 284 10.97 -5.53 -10.17
CA VAL A 284 10.05 -6.69 -10.10
C VAL A 284 10.81 -7.92 -9.65
N SER A 285 10.28 -8.68 -8.70
CA SER A 285 10.85 -9.96 -8.27
C SER A 285 9.90 -11.10 -8.63
N LEU A 286 10.42 -12.14 -9.30
CA LEU A 286 9.67 -13.30 -9.76
C LEU A 286 10.24 -14.59 -9.16
N LEU A 287 9.38 -15.44 -8.60
CA LEU A 287 9.76 -16.84 -8.37
C LEU A 287 9.89 -17.56 -9.71
N SER A 288 10.81 -18.52 -9.80
CA SER A 288 11.13 -19.25 -11.05
C SER A 288 9.95 -19.96 -11.71
N ASP A 289 8.89 -20.29 -10.98
CA ASP A 289 7.67 -20.92 -11.48
C ASP A 289 6.63 -19.92 -12.01
N THR A 290 6.87 -18.61 -11.82
CA THR A 290 5.99 -17.54 -12.30
C THR A 290 5.96 -17.52 -13.82
N ARG A 291 4.76 -17.63 -14.40
CA ARG A 291 4.51 -17.76 -15.83
C ARG A 291 3.24 -17.04 -16.25
N ARG A 292 3.11 -16.68 -17.54
CA ARG A 292 1.97 -15.94 -18.13
C ARG A 292 1.78 -14.53 -17.54
N VAL A 293 2.88 -13.87 -17.21
CA VAL A 293 2.88 -12.43 -16.95
C VAL A 293 3.30 -11.70 -18.22
N ARG A 294 2.50 -10.72 -18.64
CA ARG A 294 2.82 -9.81 -19.76
C ARG A 294 3.30 -8.48 -19.21
N PHE A 295 4.49 -8.06 -19.61
CA PHE A 295 5.09 -6.78 -19.25
C PHE A 295 5.14 -5.89 -20.50
N GLU A 296 4.26 -4.90 -20.56
CA GLU A 296 4.01 -4.08 -21.75
C GLU A 296 4.26 -2.60 -21.46
N ALA A 297 5.17 -1.95 -22.19
CA ALA A 297 5.37 -0.50 -22.10
C ALA A 297 5.63 0.03 -20.68
N ASN A 298 6.25 -0.75 -19.79
CA ASN A 298 6.64 -0.29 -18.45
C ASN A 298 7.95 0.50 -18.51
N THR A 299 8.20 1.33 -17.50
CA THR A 299 9.48 2.04 -17.32
C THR A 299 10.21 1.47 -16.11
N PHE A 300 11.39 0.90 -16.34
CA PHE A 300 12.33 0.48 -15.31
C PHE A 300 13.48 1.50 -15.26
N ALA A 301 13.54 2.30 -14.19
CA ALA A 301 14.48 3.41 -14.07
C ALA A 301 15.29 3.34 -12.77
N ASP A 302 16.61 3.23 -12.88
CA ASP A 302 17.55 3.36 -11.76
C ASP A 302 17.23 2.43 -10.58
N ASN A 303 16.71 1.23 -10.87
CA ASN A 303 16.61 0.17 -9.86
C ASN A 303 18.00 -0.49 -9.73
N LEU A 304 18.33 -1.04 -8.56
CA LEU A 304 19.57 -1.80 -8.44
C LEU A 304 19.52 -3.03 -9.35
N SER A 305 18.40 -3.77 -9.33
CA SER A 305 18.04 -4.78 -10.31
C SER A 305 16.68 -4.47 -10.93
N HIS A 306 16.57 -4.40 -12.26
CA HIS A 306 15.29 -4.11 -12.91
C HIS A 306 14.27 -5.23 -12.70
N VAL A 307 14.71 -6.47 -12.88
CA VAL A 307 13.95 -7.69 -12.60
C VAL A 307 14.84 -8.59 -11.79
N GLU A 308 14.37 -9.23 -10.74
CA GLU A 308 15.06 -10.23 -9.92
C GLU A 308 14.37 -11.58 -10.15
N MET A 309 15.15 -12.64 -10.42
CA MET A 309 14.63 -14.00 -10.52
C MET A 309 15.06 -14.79 -9.29
N ILE A 310 14.11 -15.40 -8.60
CA ILE A 310 14.35 -16.21 -7.40
C ILE A 310 14.20 -17.68 -7.82
N GLY A 311 15.35 -18.32 -8.03
CA GLY A 311 15.46 -19.66 -8.60
C GLY A 311 15.95 -19.63 -10.06
N PRO A 312 16.01 -20.79 -10.74
CA PRO A 312 16.52 -20.88 -12.10
C PRO A 312 15.70 -20.04 -13.10
N PRO A 313 16.34 -19.22 -13.95
CA PRO A 313 15.64 -18.39 -14.93
C PRO A 313 15.03 -19.20 -16.09
N ASP A 314 13.93 -18.70 -16.65
CA ASP A 314 13.37 -19.16 -17.92
C ASP A 314 12.59 -18.02 -18.61
N SER A 315 13.24 -17.35 -19.56
CA SER A 315 12.69 -16.24 -20.34
C SER A 315 11.41 -16.58 -21.10
N ARG A 316 11.11 -17.86 -21.38
CA ARG A 316 9.93 -18.26 -22.17
C ARG A 316 8.63 -18.24 -21.35
N LYS A 317 8.73 -18.13 -20.02
CA LYS A 317 7.56 -18.19 -19.13
C LYS A 317 6.73 -16.91 -19.15
N ASN A 318 7.35 -15.77 -19.45
CA ASN A 318 6.73 -14.44 -19.40
C ASN A 318 7.10 -13.64 -20.66
N SER A 319 6.28 -12.66 -21.04
CA SER A 319 6.52 -11.85 -22.23
C SER A 319 6.85 -10.41 -21.86
N TRP A 320 7.76 -9.80 -22.62
CA TRP A 320 8.27 -8.45 -22.39
C TRP A 320 8.26 -7.72 -23.73
N GLU A 321 7.56 -6.59 -23.79
CA GLU A 321 7.40 -5.84 -25.03
C GLU A 321 7.33 -4.33 -24.76
N GLY A 322 8.18 -3.56 -25.45
CA GLY A 322 8.09 -2.10 -25.43
C GLY A 322 8.50 -1.47 -24.11
N ASN A 323 9.17 -2.19 -23.22
CA ASN A 323 9.56 -1.64 -21.92
C ASN A 323 10.80 -0.75 -22.08
N TYR A 324 10.87 0.32 -21.29
CA TYR A 324 12.06 1.14 -21.16
C TYR A 324 12.94 0.62 -20.02
N TRP A 325 14.25 0.57 -20.26
CA TRP A 325 15.27 0.08 -19.33
C TRP A 325 16.39 1.12 -19.23
N SER A 326 16.62 1.68 -18.04
CA SER A 326 17.58 2.78 -17.87
C SER A 326 19.05 2.39 -18.09
N ASP A 327 19.37 1.10 -17.97
CA ASP A 327 20.71 0.55 -18.19
C ASP A 327 20.94 0.03 -19.61
N HIS A 328 19.90 0.04 -20.46
CA HIS A 328 19.99 -0.41 -21.84
C HIS A 328 20.65 0.63 -22.73
N VAL A 329 21.67 0.22 -23.46
CA VAL A 329 22.37 1.04 -24.44
C VAL A 329 21.97 0.54 -25.83
N ALA A 330 20.95 1.17 -26.40
CA ALA A 330 20.46 0.89 -27.75
C ALA A 330 20.52 2.11 -28.67
N TYR A 331 20.32 1.84 -29.95
CA TYR A 331 20.08 2.84 -30.98
C TYR A 331 18.76 2.51 -31.69
N ASP A 332 18.22 3.51 -32.37
CA ASP A 332 16.98 3.47 -33.14
C ASP A 332 17.30 4.07 -34.51
N ALA A 333 17.58 3.19 -35.47
CA ALA A 333 18.07 3.56 -36.79
C ALA A 333 16.94 3.93 -37.76
N ASP A 334 15.73 3.37 -37.59
CA ASP A 334 14.57 3.65 -38.42
C ASP A 334 13.65 4.75 -37.88
N GLY A 335 13.85 5.17 -36.63
CA GLY A 335 13.21 6.31 -35.99
C GLY A 335 11.80 6.00 -35.47
N ASP A 336 11.46 4.74 -35.24
CA ASP A 336 10.12 4.31 -34.80
C ASP A 336 9.91 4.45 -33.27
N GLY A 337 10.97 4.75 -32.51
CA GLY A 337 10.96 4.92 -31.06
C GLY A 337 11.21 3.63 -30.27
N ALA A 338 11.40 2.49 -30.92
CA ALA A 338 11.88 1.24 -30.36
C ALA A 338 13.38 1.06 -30.63
N GLY A 339 14.06 0.34 -29.75
CA GLY A 339 15.46 0.00 -29.92
C GLY A 339 15.62 -1.17 -30.89
N ASP A 340 16.56 -1.05 -31.83
CA ASP A 340 16.89 -2.10 -32.80
C ASP A 340 17.66 -3.28 -32.18
N VAL A 341 18.10 -3.13 -30.92
CA VAL A 341 18.86 -4.13 -30.18
C VAL A 341 17.99 -4.66 -29.04
N PRO A 342 17.71 -5.98 -28.98
CA PRO A 342 16.97 -6.59 -27.90
C PRO A 342 17.63 -6.32 -26.54
N TYR A 343 16.82 -6.08 -25.52
CA TYR A 343 17.30 -6.00 -24.15
C TYR A 343 17.36 -7.40 -23.52
N ARG A 344 18.55 -7.77 -23.04
CA ARG A 344 18.84 -9.00 -22.31
C ARG A 344 19.69 -8.64 -21.09
N PRO A 345 19.16 -8.71 -19.86
CA PRO A 345 19.96 -8.42 -18.68
C PRO A 345 20.98 -9.55 -18.49
N GLU A 346 22.25 -9.22 -18.66
CA GLU A 346 23.39 -10.09 -18.37
C GLU A 346 24.27 -9.40 -17.33
N SER A 347 24.40 -9.99 -16.14
CA SER A 347 25.26 -9.49 -15.09
C SER A 347 25.95 -10.65 -14.37
N ALA A 348 27.24 -10.81 -14.64
CA ALA A 348 28.07 -11.80 -13.95
C ALA A 348 28.15 -11.52 -12.44
N TYR A 349 27.99 -10.26 -12.04
CA TYR A 349 27.96 -9.88 -10.64
C TYR A 349 26.64 -10.27 -9.96
N GLU A 350 25.48 -10.11 -10.61
CA GLU A 350 24.20 -10.61 -10.07
C GLU A 350 24.25 -12.12 -9.85
N ASP A 351 24.82 -12.88 -10.79
CA ASP A 351 25.00 -14.33 -10.67
C ASP A 351 25.89 -14.70 -9.48
N LEU A 352 26.99 -13.98 -9.26
CA LEU A 352 27.86 -14.17 -8.09
C LEU A 352 27.15 -13.78 -6.79
N MET A 353 26.39 -12.69 -6.78
CA MET A 353 25.67 -12.21 -5.61
C MET A 353 24.55 -13.18 -5.20
N ALA A 354 23.97 -13.92 -6.16
CA ALA A 354 23.02 -14.98 -5.88
C ALA A 354 23.66 -16.16 -5.11
N LEU A 355 24.94 -16.44 -5.35
CA LEU A 355 25.71 -17.46 -4.63
C LEU A 355 26.32 -16.94 -3.31
N HIS A 356 26.70 -15.66 -3.30
CA HIS A 356 27.44 -14.99 -2.24
C HIS A 356 26.81 -13.62 -1.90
N PRO A 357 25.73 -13.57 -1.11
CA PRO A 357 25.04 -12.34 -0.77
C PRO A 357 25.91 -11.27 -0.08
N GLU A 358 26.98 -11.69 0.61
CA GLU A 358 27.99 -10.83 1.22
C GLU A 358 28.70 -9.90 0.22
N LEU A 359 28.71 -10.26 -1.08
CA LEU A 359 29.28 -9.44 -2.14
C LEU A 359 28.50 -8.14 -2.35
N ALA A 360 27.27 -8.01 -1.84
CA ALA A 360 26.47 -6.79 -1.95
C ALA A 360 27.21 -5.52 -1.51
N LEU A 361 28.15 -5.63 -0.56
CA LEU A 361 29.01 -4.52 -0.11
C LEU A 361 29.91 -3.95 -1.23
N LEU A 362 30.21 -4.75 -2.26
CA LEU A 362 31.09 -4.41 -3.37
C LEU A 362 30.36 -3.86 -4.60
N ARG A 363 29.03 -3.74 -4.57
CA ARG A 363 28.18 -3.42 -5.75
C ARG A 363 28.63 -2.18 -6.53
N PHE A 364 29.13 -1.17 -5.83
CA PHE A 364 29.60 0.09 -6.43
C PHE A 364 31.14 0.22 -6.45
N SER A 365 31.84 -0.91 -6.31
CA SER A 365 33.31 -0.93 -6.36
C SER A 365 33.82 -0.96 -7.82
N PRO A 366 35.03 -0.42 -8.07
CA PRO A 366 35.67 -0.52 -9.38
C PRO A 366 35.84 -1.96 -9.87
N SER A 367 35.99 -2.93 -8.96
CA SER A 367 36.13 -4.35 -9.29
C SER A 367 34.86 -4.92 -9.92
N VAL A 368 33.68 -4.53 -9.41
CA VAL A 368 32.40 -4.94 -10.00
C VAL A 368 32.21 -4.30 -11.36
N SER A 369 32.54 -3.01 -11.52
CA SER A 369 32.48 -2.36 -12.85
C SER A 369 33.40 -3.04 -13.87
N ALA A 370 34.59 -3.48 -13.46
CA ALA A 370 35.50 -4.22 -14.33
C ALA A 370 34.96 -5.61 -14.69
N LEU A 371 34.34 -6.32 -13.73
CA LEU A 371 33.70 -7.61 -13.97
C LEU A 371 32.53 -7.50 -14.95
N GLU A 372 31.67 -6.49 -14.80
CA GLU A 372 30.56 -6.24 -15.71
C GLU A 372 31.04 -5.94 -17.14
N LEU A 373 32.07 -5.11 -17.27
CA LEU A 373 32.67 -4.83 -18.58
C LEU A 373 33.26 -6.10 -19.20
N ALA A 374 33.96 -6.92 -18.42
CA ALA A 374 34.52 -8.18 -18.90
C ALA A 374 33.43 -9.16 -19.37
N GLY A 375 32.33 -9.28 -18.61
CA GLY A 375 31.18 -10.10 -18.99
C GLY A 375 30.54 -9.66 -20.31
N ARG A 376 30.43 -8.35 -20.54
CA ARG A 376 29.92 -7.79 -21.80
C ARG A 376 30.83 -8.03 -23.00
N LEU A 377 32.16 -7.97 -22.81
CA LEU A 377 33.14 -8.15 -23.88
C LEU A 377 33.39 -9.62 -24.21
N PHE A 378 33.26 -10.51 -23.22
CA PHE A 378 33.56 -11.93 -23.34
C PHE A 378 32.43 -12.77 -22.73
N PRO A 379 31.29 -12.94 -23.44
CA PRO A 379 30.18 -13.76 -22.96
C PRO A 379 30.60 -15.23 -22.89
N LEU A 380 31.05 -15.68 -21.71
CA LEU A 380 31.42 -17.06 -21.44
C LEU A 380 30.14 -17.89 -21.27
N THR A 381 29.91 -18.86 -22.17
CA THR A 381 28.82 -19.86 -22.17
C THR A 381 27.43 -19.35 -21.72
N ARG A 382 26.53 -19.14 -22.70
CA ARG A 382 25.13 -18.73 -22.50
C ARG A 382 24.48 -19.37 -21.27
N THR A 383 24.25 -18.57 -20.24
CA THR A 383 23.32 -18.86 -19.14
C THR A 383 21.89 -18.85 -19.66
N ASP A 384 20.98 -19.54 -18.98
CA ASP A 384 19.55 -19.49 -19.29
C ASP A 384 19.07 -18.03 -19.16
N LEU A 385 18.53 -17.49 -20.25
CA LEU A 385 18.08 -16.09 -20.28
C LEU A 385 16.95 -15.86 -19.26
N LYS A 386 17.11 -14.82 -18.46
CA LYS A 386 16.11 -14.36 -17.48
C LYS A 386 14.87 -13.77 -18.15
N LEU A 387 15.10 -12.94 -19.16
CA LEU A 387 14.09 -12.31 -20.00
C LEU A 387 14.74 -11.81 -21.29
N GLU A 388 13.89 -11.52 -22.27
CA GLU A 388 14.26 -10.81 -23.50
C GLU A 388 13.12 -9.86 -23.86
N ASP A 389 13.43 -8.58 -24.08
CA ASP A 389 12.52 -7.62 -24.70
C ASP A 389 13.07 -7.30 -26.09
N ALA A 390 12.35 -7.75 -27.13
CA ALA A 390 12.82 -7.64 -28.51
C ALA A 390 12.80 -6.20 -29.04
N HIS A 391 11.92 -5.36 -28.49
CA HIS A 391 11.67 -3.99 -28.96
C HIS A 391 11.60 -3.06 -27.76
N PRO A 392 12.72 -2.87 -27.02
CA PRO A 392 12.71 -2.01 -25.85
C PRO A 392 12.45 -0.55 -26.25
N ALA A 393 11.68 0.19 -25.47
CA ALA A 393 11.42 1.59 -25.77
C ALA A 393 12.67 2.46 -25.57
N MET A 394 12.92 3.40 -26.49
CA MET A 394 14.06 4.32 -26.43
C MET A 394 13.92 5.41 -25.37
N ARG A 395 12.70 5.66 -24.90
CA ARG A 395 12.39 6.71 -23.92
C ARG A 395 11.44 6.18 -22.85
N PRO A 396 11.50 6.73 -21.62
CA PRO A 396 10.56 6.38 -20.57
C PRO A 396 9.12 6.58 -21.04
N THR A 397 8.31 5.52 -20.97
CA THR A 397 6.87 5.56 -21.24
C THR A 397 6.10 6.28 -20.14
N VAL A 398 6.63 6.21 -18.91
CA VAL A 398 6.12 6.93 -17.73
C VAL A 398 7.31 7.61 -17.06
N ARG A 399 7.15 8.89 -16.71
CA ARG A 399 8.18 9.63 -15.98
C ARG A 399 7.89 9.61 -14.47
N PRO A 400 8.92 9.53 -13.62
CA PRO A 400 8.75 9.69 -12.18
C PRO A 400 8.10 11.03 -11.86
N ARG A 401 7.03 11.02 -11.07
CA ARG A 401 6.55 12.24 -10.42
C ARG A 401 7.50 12.57 -9.28
N ALA A 402 7.68 13.86 -8.99
CA ALA A 402 8.44 14.26 -7.82
C ALA A 402 7.78 13.64 -6.57
N PRO A 403 8.54 12.95 -5.70
CA PRO A 403 7.95 12.34 -4.51
C PRO A 403 7.31 13.43 -3.67
N GLU A 404 6.15 13.13 -3.07
CA GLU A 404 5.57 14.05 -2.11
C GLU A 404 6.54 14.27 -0.94
N PRO A 405 6.70 15.52 -0.46
CA PRO A 405 7.56 15.81 0.66
C PRO A 405 7.12 14.92 1.83
N ALA A 406 8.07 14.15 2.38
CA ALA A 406 7.80 13.42 3.61
C ALA A 406 7.32 14.42 4.66
N GLU A 407 6.19 14.15 5.32
CA GLU A 407 5.75 14.94 6.47
C GLU A 407 6.90 14.99 7.47
N ARG A 408 7.56 16.15 7.55
CA ARG A 408 8.59 16.39 8.56
C ARG A 408 7.89 16.42 9.90
N ASN A 409 7.95 15.32 10.65
CA ASN A 409 7.83 15.39 12.09
C ASN A 409 8.97 16.30 12.57
N ALA A 410 8.62 17.52 12.97
CA ALA A 410 9.54 18.60 13.36
C ALA A 410 10.30 18.32 14.68
N SER A 411 10.41 17.06 15.10
CA SER A 411 10.97 16.62 16.37
C SER A 411 12.00 15.54 16.13
N GLY A 412 13.24 15.91 15.80
CA GLY A 412 14.39 14.97 15.87
C GLY A 412 15.54 15.19 14.89
N ALA A 413 15.33 15.89 13.77
CA ALA A 413 16.34 15.99 12.71
C ALA A 413 17.25 17.22 12.84
N VAL A 414 18.06 17.29 13.91
CA VAL A 414 19.22 18.22 13.95
C VAL A 414 20.53 17.56 14.42
N LEU A 415 20.53 16.34 14.99
CA LEU A 415 21.76 15.80 15.61
C LEU A 415 22.57 14.80 14.77
N GLY A 416 22.16 14.46 13.54
CA GLY A 416 22.80 13.38 12.77
C GLY A 416 24.01 13.77 11.91
N VAL A 417 24.13 15.01 11.46
CA VAL A 417 25.13 15.38 10.43
C VAL A 417 26.46 15.85 11.04
N SER A 418 26.46 16.31 12.30
CA SER A 418 27.67 16.83 12.95
C SER A 418 28.61 15.73 13.48
N ALA A 419 28.11 14.52 13.74
CA ALA A 419 28.92 13.45 14.33
C ALA A 419 29.86 12.77 13.31
N VAL A 420 29.47 12.71 12.03
CA VAL A 420 30.27 12.05 10.97
C VAL A 420 31.45 12.93 10.52
N LEU A 421 31.28 14.26 10.53
CA LEU A 421 32.35 15.20 10.19
C LEU A 421 33.39 15.38 11.30
N ALA A 422 33.05 15.08 12.56
CA ALA A 422 33.99 15.15 13.69
C ALA A 422 34.94 13.94 13.79
N LEU A 423 34.62 12.81 13.14
CA LEU A 423 35.43 11.58 13.18
C LEU A 423 36.53 11.53 12.11
N LEU A 424 36.41 12.31 11.04
CA LEU A 424 37.39 12.34 9.95
C LEU A 424 38.77 12.91 10.35
N PRO A 425 38.88 13.95 11.19
CA PRO A 425 40.19 14.45 11.64
C PRO A 425 40.89 13.51 12.64
N ALA A 426 40.13 12.79 13.47
CA ALA A 426 40.67 11.89 14.49
C ALA A 426 41.31 10.63 13.88
N LEU A 427 40.74 10.11 12.79
CA LEU A 427 41.30 8.99 12.04
C LEU A 427 42.55 9.39 11.23
N ALA A 428 42.59 10.62 10.70
CA ALA A 428 43.77 11.14 9.99
C ALA A 428 44.98 11.35 10.94
N ALA A 429 44.75 11.84 12.16
CA ALA A 429 45.80 12.02 13.17
C ALA A 429 46.38 10.68 13.69
N ALA A 430 45.55 9.64 13.81
CA ALA A 430 45.99 8.31 14.23
C ALA A 430 46.83 7.60 13.17
N TRP A 431 46.67 7.95 11.89
CA TRP A 431 47.44 7.36 10.79
C TRP A 431 48.80 8.05 10.60
N ALA A 432 48.87 9.38 10.77
CA ALA A 432 50.13 10.13 10.69
C ALA A 432 51.13 9.78 11.81
N GLY A 433 50.65 9.41 13.00
CA GLY A 433 51.51 9.04 14.14
C GLY A 433 52.21 7.68 14.02
N LYS A 434 51.82 6.83 13.06
CA LYS A 434 52.43 5.50 12.82
C LYS A 434 53.45 5.47 11.68
N VAL A 435 53.56 6.53 10.89
CA VAL A 435 54.49 6.61 9.74
C VAL A 435 55.81 7.31 10.12
N LEU A 436 55.93 7.85 11.33
CA LEU A 436 57.11 8.58 11.82
C LEU A 436 57.77 7.95 13.07
N ARG A 437 57.75 6.62 13.22
CA ARG A 437 58.59 5.90 14.19
C ARG A 437 59.27 4.71 13.57
#